data_AF-S2SHI9-F1
#
_entry.id   AF-S2SHI9-F1
#
_cell.length_a   1.000
_cell.length_b   1.000
_cell.length_c   1.000
_cell.angle_alpha   90.00
_cell.angle_beta   90.00
_cell.angle_gamma   90.00
#
_symmetry.space_group_name_H-M   'P 1'
#
loop_
_entity.id
_entity.type
_entity.pdbx_description
1 polymer ?
#
loop_
_entity_poly.entity_id
_entity_poly.type
_entity_poly.pdbx_seq_one_letter_code
_entity_poly.pdbx_strand_id
1 'polypeptide(L)' 'RRSTIFPSFIGYTIAVYDGRKHVPVFVSEDMVGHKLGEFVPTRTFRGHNTDDKKTTAR' A
#
# COMPACT_ATOMS: atom_id res chain seq x y z
N ARG A 1 0.41 8.37 8.00
CA ARG A 1 -0.57 7.37 7.50
C ARG A 1 -2.01 7.73 7.86
N ARG A 2 -2.32 8.13 9.10
CA ARG A 2 -3.69 8.51 9.53
C ARG A 2 -4.13 9.92 9.11
N SER A 3 -3.32 10.62 8.31
CA SER A 3 -3.66 11.91 7.72
C SER A 3 -4.73 11.70 6.65
N THR A 4 -5.76 12.54 6.69
CA THR A 4 -6.86 12.61 5.70
C THR A 4 -6.40 13.39 4.48
N ILE A 5 -6.87 12.99 3.31
CA ILE A 5 -6.65 13.72 2.07
C ILE A 5 -7.68 14.84 1.99
N PHE A 6 -7.18 16.08 2.00
CA PHE A 6 -8.00 17.27 1.81
C PHE A 6 -8.10 17.62 0.31
N PRO A 7 -9.18 18.30 -0.12
CA PRO A 7 -9.34 18.74 -1.52
C PRO A 7 -8.17 19.61 -2.01
N SER A 8 -7.52 20.35 -1.12
CA SER A 8 -6.35 21.17 -1.44
C SER A 8 -5.13 20.39 -1.93
N PHE A 9 -5.13 19.06 -1.78
CA PHE A 9 -4.02 18.19 -2.20
C PHE A 9 -4.19 17.57 -3.59
N ILE A 10 -5.30 17.85 -4.29
CA ILE A 10 -5.53 17.37 -5.65
C ILE A 10 -4.43 17.89 -6.58
N GLY A 11 -3.84 17.00 -7.38
CA GLY A 11 -2.77 17.34 -8.32
C GLY A 11 -1.36 17.34 -7.72
N TYR A 12 -1.21 17.13 -6.42
CA TYR A 12 0.10 16.97 -5.78
C TYR A 12 0.51 15.51 -5.70
N THR A 13 1.83 15.26 -5.78
CA THR A 13 2.42 13.95 -5.49
C THR A 13 2.96 13.94 -4.07
N ILE A 14 2.36 13.14 -3.20
CA ILE A 14 2.74 13.06 -1.79
C ILE A 14 3.56 11.79 -1.56
N ALA A 15 4.73 11.95 -0.95
CA ALA A 15 5.61 10.84 -0.60
C ALA A 15 5.21 10.23 0.75
N VAL A 16 4.35 9.20 0.72
CA VAL A 16 3.79 8.57 1.92
C VAL A 16 4.71 7.48 2.44
N TYR A 17 5.01 7.50 3.74
CA TYR A 17 5.90 6.51 4.36
C TYR A 17 5.20 5.17 4.58
N ASP A 18 5.78 4.11 4.01
CA ASP A 18 5.28 2.74 4.11
C ASP A 18 5.90 1.91 5.25
N GLY A 19 6.78 2.50 6.07
CA GLY A 19 7.45 1.76 7.17
C GLY A 19 8.81 1.19 6.76
N ARG A 20 9.17 1.34 5.48
CA ARG A 20 10.52 1.06 4.96
C ARG A 20 10.99 2.18 4.05
N LYS A 21 10.14 2.59 3.11
CA LYS A 21 10.43 3.65 2.13
C LYS A 21 9.27 4.62 1.99
N HIS A 22 9.54 5.80 1.45
CA HIS A 22 8.50 6.71 0.98
C HIS A 22 8.07 6.31 -0.42
N VAL A 23 6.76 6.12 -0.61
CA VAL A 23 6.15 5.80 -1.90
C VAL A 23 5.46 7.07 -2.42
N PRO A 24 5.80 7.55 -3.63
CA PRO A 24 5.11 8.68 -4.22
C PRO A 24 3.70 8.26 -4.67
N VAL A 25 2.68 8.96 -4.18
CA VAL A 25 1.28 8.76 -4.55
C VAL A 25 0.76 10.05 -5.16
N PHE A 26 0.24 9.97 -6.37
CA PHE A 26 -0.45 11.10 -7.02
C PHE A 26 -1.90 11.16 -6.53
N VAL A 27 -2.34 12.33 -6.07
CA VAL A 27 -3.65 12.49 -5.46
C VAL A 27 -4.69 12.93 -6.51
N SER A 28 -5.73 12.10 -6.69
CA SER A 28 -6.92 12.40 -7.49
C SER A 28 -8.11 12.85 -6.62
N GLU A 29 -9.15 13.41 -7.25
CA GLU A 29 -10.38 13.86 -6.57
C GLU A 29 -11.08 12.73 -5.79
N ASP A 30 -11.11 11.52 -6.33
CA ASP A 30 -11.76 10.36 -5.70
C ASP A 30 -11.08 9.93 -4.39
N MET A 31 -9.84 10.37 -4.15
CA MET A 31 -9.10 10.05 -2.92
C MET A 31 -9.43 11.00 -1.76
N VAL A 32 -10.16 12.09 -2.01
CA VAL A 32 -10.52 13.07 -0.98
C VAL A 32 -11.41 12.42 0.09
N GLY A 33 -11.09 12.68 1.36
CA GLY A 33 -11.80 12.08 2.50
C GLY A 33 -11.21 10.75 3.00
N HIS A 34 -10.43 10.06 2.17
CA HIS A 34 -9.71 8.85 2.57
C HIS A 34 -8.41 9.16 3.33
N LYS A 35 -7.83 8.12 3.94
CA LYS A 35 -6.55 8.22 4.64
C LYS A 35 -5.41 7.85 3.70
N LEU A 36 -4.32 8.63 3.74
CA LEU A 36 -3.11 8.37 2.94
C LEU A 36 -2.51 6.97 3.16
N GLY A 37 -2.78 6.35 4.32
CA GLY A 37 -2.34 4.99 4.62
C GLY A 37 -3.12 3.88 3.90
N GLU A 38 -4.31 4.14 3.36
CA GLU A 38 -5.10 3.15 2.61
C GLU A 38 -4.49 2.86 1.24
N PHE A 39 -3.83 3.85 0.66
CA PHE A 39 -3.21 3.76 -0.66
C PHE A 39 -1.79 3.19 -0.64
N VAL A 40 -1.26 2.84 0.53
CA VAL A 40 0.13 2.37 0.70
C VAL A 40 0.20 1.12 1.59
N PRO A 41 0.39 -0.08 1.00
CA PRO A 41 0.36 -1.35 1.71
C PRO A 41 1.70 -1.69 2.41
N THR A 42 1.65 -1.91 3.72
CA THR A 42 2.84 -2.12 4.58
C THR A 42 3.54 -3.48 4.50
N ARG A 43 2.80 -4.53 4.16
CA ARG A 43 3.30 -5.90 4.17
C ARG A 43 3.04 -6.50 2.80
N THR A 44 4.12 -6.82 2.09
CA THR A 44 4.04 -7.62 0.87
C THR A 44 3.74 -9.06 1.27
N PHE A 45 2.50 -9.49 1.11
CA PHE A 45 2.13 -10.90 1.30
C PHE A 45 2.75 -11.72 0.17
N ARG A 46 3.58 -12.71 0.51
CA ARG A 46 4.28 -13.57 -0.46
C ARG A 46 3.57 -14.90 -0.72
N GLY A 47 2.35 -15.05 -0.22
CA GLY A 47 1.65 -16.35 -0.18
C GLY A 47 1.91 -17.10 1.13
N HIS A 48 1.05 -18.07 1.42
CA HIS A 48 1.44 -19.17 2.29
C HIS A 48 2.34 -20.08 1.46
N ASN A 49 3.58 -20.32 1.89
CA ASN A 49 4.39 -21.38 1.30
C ASN A 49 3.72 -22.73 1.61
N THR A 50 2.80 -23.16 0.75
CA THR A 50 2.56 -24.59 0.53
C THR A 50 3.73 -25.05 -0.32
N ASP A 51 4.88 -25.24 0.32
CA ASP A 51 5.83 -26.22 -0.19
C ASP A 51 5.09 -27.56 -0.07
N ASP A 52 4.30 -27.87 -1.09
CA ASP A 52 3.73 -29.18 -1.31
C ASP A 52 4.93 -30.13 -1.34
N LYS A 53 5.20 -30.75 -0.19
CA LYS A 53 5.98 -31.97 -0.12
C LYS A 53 5.27 -32.94 -1.05
N LYS A 54 5.68 -32.96 -2.32
CA LYS A 54 5.58 -34.13 -3.17
C LYS A 54 6.36 -35.22 -2.43
N THR A 55 5.67 -35.92 -1.54
CA THR A 55 6.05 -37.24 -1.08
C THR A 55 5.98 -38.11 -2.33
N THR A 56 7.09 -38.14 -3.07
CA THR A 56 7.33 -39.13 -4.10
C THR A 56 7.33 -40.47 -3.37
N ALA A 57 6.21 -41.19 -3.46
CA ALA A 57 6.13 -42.57 -3.00
C ALA A 57 7.21 -43.37 -3.75
N ARG A 58 8.17 -43.90 -3.00
CA ARG A 58 9.04 -44.99 -3.41
C ARG A 58 8.49 -46.28 -2.85
#